data_AF-A0A7C3NVZ7-F1
#
_entry.id   AF-A0A7C3NVZ7-F1
#
_cell.length_a   1.000
_cell.length_b   1.000
_cell.length_c   1.000
_cell.angle_alpha   90.00
_cell.angle_beta   90.00
_cell.angle_gamma   90.00
#
_symmetry.space_group_name_H-M   'P 1'
#
loop_
_entity.id
_entity.type
_entity.pdbx_description
1 polymer ?
#
loop_
_entity_poly.entity_id
_entity_poly.type
_entity_poly.pdbx_seq_one_letter_code
_entity_poly.pdbx_strand_id
1 'polypeptide(L)'
;MDVPKQEKSFLNWLARGSEAKRRLGDKVIASIVPIFEQAGFSWAASCFYGRPHINEIPMERQNADGTVDFISISFNKYRKPQFDVQALRLVPPDHRRWSKNAHLVWKQDDDVRYKRWGPKWWQWERTKAEDKAVEMIRHLVPQLLDYLSGAPPGPNIRIWPEKSVAEETAR
;
A
#
# COMPACT_ATOMS: atom_id res chain seq x y z
N MET A 1 -10.46 -23.05 1.19
CA MET A 1 -9.28 -22.24 0.86
C MET A 1 -8.82 -21.59 2.14
N ASP A 2 -7.61 -21.92 2.61
CA ASP A 2 -7.08 -21.32 3.84
C ASP A 2 -6.74 -19.86 3.57
N VAL A 3 -7.37 -18.98 4.34
CA VAL A 3 -7.04 -17.55 4.36
C VAL A 3 -5.58 -17.41 4.82
N PRO A 4 -4.69 -16.81 4.02
CA PRO A 4 -3.31 -16.57 4.41
C PRO A 4 -3.24 -15.98 5.82
N LYS A 5 -2.29 -16.45 6.64
CA LYS A 5 -2.14 -16.05 8.06
C LYS A 5 -2.16 -14.51 8.23
N GLN A 6 -1.61 -13.80 7.25
CA GLN A 6 -1.54 -12.36 7.26
C GLN A 6 -2.88 -11.67 6.97
N GLU A 7 -3.65 -12.18 6.00
CA GLU A 7 -5.02 -11.72 5.75
C GLU A 7 -5.86 -11.88 7.01
N LYS A 8 -5.80 -13.06 7.65
CA LYS A 8 -6.50 -13.30 8.93
C LYS A 8 -6.06 -12.32 10.03
N SER A 9 -4.77 -12.01 10.10
CA SER A 9 -4.23 -11.05 11.10
C SER A 9 -4.75 -9.64 10.85
N PHE A 10 -4.78 -9.20 9.60
CA PHE A 10 -5.34 -7.91 9.20
C PHE A 10 -6.85 -7.83 9.49
N LEU A 11 -7.63 -8.85 9.10
CA LEU A 11 -9.07 -8.90 9.34
C LEU A 11 -9.41 -8.87 10.84
N ASN A 12 -8.64 -9.59 11.67
CA ASN A 12 -8.78 -9.53 13.12
C ASN A 12 -8.47 -8.14 13.69
N TRP A 13 -7.42 -7.48 13.18
CA TRP A 13 -7.10 -6.10 13.56
C TRP A 13 -8.19 -5.14 13.11
N LEU A 14 -8.76 -5.33 11.92
CA LEU A 14 -9.83 -4.52 11.35
C LEU A 14 -11.09 -4.62 12.20
N ALA A 15 -11.52 -5.83 12.55
CA ALA A 15 -12.71 -6.11 13.37
C ALA A 15 -12.68 -5.40 14.74
N ARG A 16 -11.49 -5.30 15.35
CA ARG A 16 -11.26 -4.58 16.63
C ARG A 16 -11.20 -3.04 16.49
N GLY A 17 -11.30 -2.52 15.27
CA GLY A 17 -11.28 -1.08 14.98
C GLY A 17 -12.58 -0.36 15.31
N SER A 18 -12.59 0.96 15.15
CA SER A 18 -13.83 1.75 15.13
C SER A 18 -14.65 1.42 13.88
N GLU A 19 -15.94 1.77 13.88
CA GLU A 19 -16.83 1.57 12.73
C GLU A 19 -16.29 2.24 11.45
N ALA A 20 -15.83 3.49 11.55
CA ALA A 20 -15.22 4.21 10.43
C ALA A 20 -13.99 3.47 9.87
N LYS A 21 -13.17 2.87 10.75
CA LYS A 21 -12.01 2.08 10.33
C LYS A 21 -12.44 0.81 9.61
N ARG A 22 -13.41 0.07 10.18
CA ARG A 22 -13.95 -1.16 9.57
C ARG A 22 -14.48 -0.85 8.17
N ARG A 23 -15.38 0.12 8.07
CA ARG A 23 -15.97 0.57 6.79
C ARG A 23 -14.90 0.94 5.76
N LEU A 24 -13.88 1.71 6.14
CA LEU A 24 -12.79 2.04 5.23
C LEU A 24 -12.00 0.80 4.80
N GLY A 25 -11.63 -0.07 5.74
CA GLY A 25 -10.92 -1.31 5.43
C GLY A 25 -11.72 -2.24 4.52
N ASP A 26 -13.02 -2.39 4.77
CA ASP A 26 -13.93 -3.18 3.94
C ASP A 26 -14.00 -2.62 2.51
N LYS A 27 -14.05 -1.29 2.35
CA LYS A 27 -14.01 -0.63 1.03
C LYS A 27 -12.66 -0.84 0.32
N VAL A 28 -11.55 -0.77 1.04
CA VAL A 28 -10.22 -1.04 0.45
C VAL A 28 -10.11 -2.49 -0.01
N ILE A 29 -10.57 -3.45 0.81
CA ILE A 29 -10.61 -4.87 0.45
C ILE A 29 -11.53 -5.10 -0.76
N ALA A 30 -12.70 -4.47 -0.80
CA ALA A 30 -13.66 -4.69 -1.88
C ALA A 30 -13.27 -4.00 -3.20
N SER A 31 -12.60 -2.85 -3.16
CA SER A 31 -12.40 -2.00 -4.34
C SER A 31 -10.96 -1.88 -4.82
N ILE A 32 -9.96 -2.03 -3.95
CA ILE A 32 -8.55 -1.80 -4.29
C ILE A 32 -7.78 -3.12 -4.40
N VAL A 33 -7.94 -4.02 -3.43
CA VAL A 33 -7.26 -5.33 -3.42
C VAL A 33 -7.49 -6.12 -4.72
N PRO A 34 -8.72 -6.21 -5.28
CA PRO A 34 -8.97 -6.98 -6.49
C PRO A 34 -8.21 -6.45 -7.72
N ILE A 35 -7.89 -5.15 -7.75
CA ILE A 35 -7.10 -4.56 -8.85
C ILE A 35 -5.67 -5.11 -8.83
N PHE A 36 -5.08 -5.24 -7.64
CA PHE A 36 -3.77 -5.84 -7.47
C PHE A 36 -3.81 -7.35 -7.74
N GLU A 37 -4.84 -8.05 -7.27
CA GLU A 37 -5.02 -9.49 -7.55
C GLU A 37 -5.13 -9.76 -9.06
N GLN A 38 -5.91 -8.95 -9.79
CA GLN A 38 -5.99 -9.01 -11.25
C GLN A 38 -4.65 -8.73 -11.94
N ALA A 39 -3.80 -7.91 -11.33
CA ALA A 39 -2.44 -7.66 -11.79
C ALA A 39 -1.43 -8.77 -11.39
N GLY A 40 -1.89 -9.86 -10.77
CA GLY A 40 -1.08 -11.02 -10.40
C GLY A 40 -0.44 -10.93 -9.01
N PHE A 41 -0.81 -9.94 -8.19
CA PHE A 41 -0.39 -9.90 -6.80
C PHE A 41 -1.21 -10.86 -5.95
N SER A 42 -0.60 -11.37 -4.88
CA SER A 42 -1.25 -12.23 -3.89
C SER A 42 -0.88 -11.78 -2.48
N TRP A 43 -1.70 -12.10 -1.49
CA TRP A 43 -1.40 -11.80 -0.09
C TRP A 43 -0.09 -12.43 0.35
N ALA A 44 0.82 -11.60 0.86
CA ALA A 44 2.16 -12.03 1.23
C ALA A 44 2.26 -12.36 2.74
N ALA A 45 3.09 -13.36 3.07
CA ALA A 45 3.42 -13.67 4.47
C ALA A 45 4.44 -12.68 5.07
N SER A 46 5.18 -11.99 4.20
CA SER A 46 6.19 -10.99 4.53
C SER A 46 5.88 -9.67 3.86
N CYS A 47 6.35 -8.57 4.47
CA CYS A 47 6.54 -7.32 3.77
C CYS A 47 8.04 -7.13 3.51
N PHE A 48 8.36 -6.11 2.73
CA PHE A 48 9.72 -5.73 2.36
C PHE A 48 10.70 -5.53 3.53
N TYR A 49 10.25 -5.07 4.70
CA TYR A 49 11.07 -4.91 5.91
C TYR A 49 11.01 -6.10 6.88
N GLY A 50 10.47 -7.24 6.43
CA GLY A 50 10.33 -8.45 7.24
C GLY A 50 8.87 -8.76 7.54
N ARG A 51 8.49 -8.75 8.82
CA ARG A 51 7.12 -9.11 9.21
C ARG A 51 6.18 -7.92 8.98
N PRO A 52 5.10 -8.08 8.19
CA PRO A 52 4.12 -7.03 7.99
C PRO A 52 3.48 -6.64 9.31
N HIS A 53 3.18 -5.36 9.48
CA HIS A 53 2.40 -4.94 10.63
C HIS A 53 0.95 -5.44 10.49
N ILE A 54 0.28 -5.64 11.63
CA ILE A 54 -1.11 -6.14 11.65
C ILE A 54 -2.13 -5.18 11.01
N ASN A 55 -1.73 -3.92 10.77
CA ASN A 55 -2.51 -2.88 10.13
C ASN A 55 -2.20 -2.72 8.63
N GLU A 56 -1.57 -3.73 8.02
CA GLU A 56 -1.13 -3.70 6.63
C GLU A 56 -1.73 -4.86 5.85
N ILE A 57 -2.05 -4.59 4.58
CA ILE A 57 -2.33 -5.59 3.56
C ILE A 57 -1.07 -5.70 2.70
N PRO A 58 -0.15 -6.64 3.02
CA PRO A 58 1.01 -6.88 2.18
C PRO A 58 0.63 -7.80 1.03
N MET A 59 1.07 -7.44 -0.16
CA MET A 59 0.89 -8.25 -1.36
C MET A 59 2.20 -8.36 -2.13
N GLU A 60 2.40 -9.48 -2.82
CA GLU A 60 3.59 -9.73 -3.61
C GLU A 60 3.24 -10.36 -4.97
N ARG A 61 4.09 -10.11 -5.95
CA ARG A 61 4.06 -10.74 -7.27
C ARG A 61 5.48 -11.10 -7.70
N GLN A 62 5.66 -12.34 -8.13
CA GLN A 62 6.88 -12.76 -8.82
C GLN A 62 6.76 -12.45 -10.31
N ASN A 63 7.77 -11.79 -10.87
CA ASN A 63 7.82 -11.45 -12.29
C ASN A 63 8.63 -12.48 -13.08
N ALA A 64 8.40 -12.57 -14.39
CA ALA A 64 9.09 -13.51 -15.27
C ALA A 64 10.61 -13.25 -15.39
N ASP A 65 11.05 -12.02 -15.14
CA ASP A 65 12.47 -11.61 -15.10
C ASP A 65 13.16 -11.99 -13.77
N GLY A 66 12.46 -12.71 -12.88
CA GLY A 66 12.94 -13.10 -11.57
C GLY A 66 12.85 -12.00 -10.50
N THR A 67 12.41 -10.79 -10.85
CA THR A 67 12.19 -9.73 -9.86
C THR A 67 10.93 -9.98 -9.04
N VAL A 68 10.86 -9.37 -7.86
CA VAL A 68 9.68 -9.46 -6.99
C VAL A 68 9.13 -8.06 -6.75
N ASP A 69 7.86 -7.86 -7.07
CA ASP A 69 7.14 -6.64 -6.73
C ASP A 69 6.40 -6.82 -5.41
N PHE A 70 6.47 -5.82 -4.55
CA PHE A 70 5.72 -5.75 -3.29
C PHE A 70 4.77 -4.55 -3.32
N ILE A 71 3.56 -4.75 -2.84
CA ILE A 71 2.60 -3.70 -2.50
C ILE A 71 2.32 -3.76 -1.01
N SER A 72 2.35 -2.61 -0.34
CA SER A 72 1.86 -2.48 1.03
C SER A 72 0.76 -1.45 1.08
N ILE A 73 -0.45 -1.87 1.50
CA ILE A 73 -1.52 -0.94 1.86
C ILE A 73 -1.53 -0.81 3.38
N SER A 74 -0.95 0.27 3.90
CA SER A 74 -0.73 0.45 5.33
C SER A 74 -1.75 1.43 5.93
N PHE A 75 -2.53 0.95 6.90
CA PHE A 75 -3.51 1.78 7.61
C PHE A 75 -2.87 2.53 8.77
N ASN A 76 -3.46 3.65 9.18
CA ASN A 76 -2.96 4.42 10.30
C ASN A 76 -3.02 3.62 11.62
N LYS A 77 -1.86 3.33 12.22
CA LYS A 77 -1.74 2.57 13.49
C LYS A 77 -2.52 3.17 14.66
N TYR A 78 -2.75 4.49 14.65
CA TYR A 78 -3.53 5.21 15.68
C TYR A 78 -5.02 5.27 15.37
N ARG A 79 -5.54 4.32 14.57
CA ARG A 79 -6.98 4.09 14.31
C ARG A 79 -7.72 5.24 13.63
N LYS A 80 -7.01 6.21 13.04
CA LYS A 80 -7.63 7.17 12.11
C LYS A 80 -8.04 6.40 10.84
N PRO A 81 -9.19 6.70 10.22
CA PRO A 81 -9.62 6.07 8.97
C PRO A 81 -8.77 6.64 7.83
N GLN A 82 -7.50 6.26 7.80
CA GLN A 82 -6.53 6.71 6.81
C GLN A 82 -5.62 5.55 6.44
N PHE A 83 -5.15 5.55 5.21
CA PHE A 83 -4.23 4.54 4.69
C PHE A 83 -3.29 5.14 3.65
N ASP A 84 -2.19 4.47 3.39
CA ASP A 84 -1.25 4.79 2.32
C ASP A 84 -0.96 3.52 1.50
N VAL A 85 -0.49 3.71 0.25
CA VAL A 85 -0.14 2.61 -0.67
C VAL A 85 1.31 2.82 -1.09
N GLN A 86 2.14 1.81 -0.86
CA GLN A 86 3.55 1.77 -1.25
C GLN A 86 3.79 0.62 -2.21
N ALA A 87 4.68 0.83 -3.18
CA ALA A 87 5.16 -0.19 -4.09
C ALA A 87 6.69 -0.24 -4.13
N LEU A 88 7.21 -1.45 -4.24
CA LEU A 88 8.65 -1.72 -4.27
C LEU A 88 8.96 -2.81 -5.29
N ARG A 89 10.15 -2.76 -5.88
CA ARG A 89 10.70 -3.87 -6.68
C ARG A 89 12.05 -4.30 -6.15
N LEU A 90 12.18 -5.59 -5.88
CA LEU A 90 13.41 -6.26 -5.50
C LEU A 90 14.03 -6.95 -6.72
N VAL A 91 15.35 -6.81 -6.89
CA VAL A 91 16.11 -7.51 -7.94
C VAL A 91 17.03 -8.54 -7.28
N PRO A 92 16.72 -9.84 -7.37
CA PRO A 92 17.65 -10.88 -6.91
C PRO A 92 18.97 -10.87 -7.69
N PRO A 93 20.09 -11.35 -7.09
CA PRO A 93 20.21 -11.86 -5.72
C PRO A 93 20.45 -10.76 -4.67
N ASP A 94 20.57 -9.49 -5.08
CA ASP A 94 20.84 -8.39 -4.15
C ASP A 94 19.57 -7.93 -3.43
N HIS A 95 19.17 -8.70 -2.42
CA HIS A 95 18.04 -8.39 -1.56
C HIS A 95 18.23 -7.10 -0.74
N ARG A 96 19.35 -6.38 -0.89
CA ARG A 96 19.66 -5.14 -0.15
C ARG A 96 19.40 -3.88 -0.97
N ARG A 97 19.07 -3.99 -2.27
CA ARG A 97 18.83 -2.85 -3.16
C ARG A 97 17.47 -2.95 -3.85
N TRP A 98 16.73 -1.85 -3.81
CA TRP A 98 15.43 -1.72 -4.45
C TRP A 98 15.62 -1.04 -5.80
N SER A 99 15.20 -1.68 -6.89
CA SER A 99 15.23 -1.02 -8.20
C SER A 99 14.08 -0.03 -8.38
N LYS A 100 13.02 -0.17 -7.57
CA LYS A 100 11.89 0.77 -7.51
C LYS A 100 11.42 0.93 -6.08
N ASN A 101 11.15 2.17 -5.68
CA ASN A 101 10.50 2.49 -4.41
C ASN A 101 9.61 3.71 -4.58
N ALA A 102 8.30 3.52 -4.48
CA ALA A 102 7.35 4.59 -4.68
C ALA A 102 6.14 4.50 -3.76
N HIS A 103 5.57 5.68 -3.49
CA HIS A 103 4.28 5.82 -2.85
C HIS A 103 3.25 6.38 -3.83
N LEU A 104 2.01 5.91 -3.71
CA LEU A 104 0.87 6.55 -4.33
C LEU A 104 0.49 7.80 -3.53
N VAL A 105 0.50 8.96 -4.18
CA VAL A 105 0.26 10.27 -3.57
C VAL A 105 -0.80 11.06 -4.33
N TRP A 106 -1.45 12.00 -3.65
CA TRP A 106 -2.44 12.87 -4.32
C TRP A 106 -1.81 13.81 -5.37
N LYS A 107 -0.59 14.27 -5.11
CA LYS A 107 0.24 15.04 -6.04
C LYS A 107 1.71 14.89 -5.64
N GLN A 108 2.62 15.03 -6.58
CA GLN A 108 4.06 14.97 -6.33
C GLN A 108 4.60 16.17 -5.52
N ASP A 109 3.88 17.30 -5.48
CA ASP A 109 4.31 18.52 -4.80
C ASP A 109 4.06 18.51 -3.29
N ASP A 110 5.18 18.55 -2.58
CA ASP A 110 5.42 18.93 -1.19
C ASP A 110 4.94 17.97 -0.08
N ASP A 111 5.93 17.23 0.44
CA ASP A 111 5.98 16.60 1.76
C ASP A 111 5.05 15.39 2.04
N VAL A 112 5.33 14.71 3.16
CA VAL A 112 4.65 13.51 3.70
C VAL A 112 3.12 13.66 3.82
N ARG A 113 2.59 14.88 3.72
CA ARG A 113 1.18 15.23 3.92
C ARG A 113 0.20 14.57 2.94
N TYR A 114 0.67 14.20 1.75
CA TYR A 114 -0.18 13.69 0.66
C TYR A 114 -0.09 12.17 0.44
N LYS A 115 0.65 11.44 1.29
CA LYS A 115 0.72 9.98 1.19
C LYS A 115 -0.49 9.28 1.81
N ARG A 116 -1.13 9.91 2.81
CA ARG A 116 -2.26 9.32 3.55
C ARG A 116 -3.60 9.79 3.01
N TRP A 117 -4.34 8.81 2.53
CA TRP A 117 -5.68 8.88 1.99
C TRP A 117 -6.71 8.68 3.08
N GLY A 118 -7.81 9.43 3.03
CA GLY A 118 -8.87 9.40 4.02
C GLY A 118 -9.23 10.79 4.56
N PRO A 119 -10.29 10.89 5.36
CA PRO A 119 -10.82 12.17 5.82
C PRO A 119 -9.81 12.97 6.66
N LYS A 120 -9.86 14.28 6.48
CA LYS A 120 -9.18 15.26 7.34
C LYS A 120 -10.08 15.61 8.54
N TRP A 121 -9.48 16.14 9.61
CA TRP A 121 -10.20 16.39 10.86
C TRP A 121 -11.35 17.41 10.71
N TRP A 122 -11.20 18.38 9.79
CA TRP A 122 -12.14 19.46 9.50
C TRP A 122 -13.26 19.09 8.52
N GLN A 123 -13.24 17.90 7.91
CA GLN A 123 -14.30 17.47 7.00
C GLN A 123 -15.51 16.96 7.78
N TRP A 124 -16.66 17.64 7.62
CA TRP A 124 -17.93 17.28 8.26
C TRP A 124 -18.50 15.96 7.70
N GLU A 125 -18.49 15.79 6.38
CA GLU A 125 -19.00 14.59 5.71
C GLU A 125 -17.92 13.49 5.57
N ARG A 126 -17.49 12.93 6.71
CA ARG A 126 -16.37 11.97 6.76
C ARG A 126 -16.55 10.75 5.87
N THR A 127 -17.76 10.18 5.82
CA THR A 127 -18.03 9.00 4.98
C THR A 127 -17.83 9.32 3.49
N LYS A 128 -18.33 10.46 3.00
CA LYS A 128 -18.13 10.87 1.60
C LYS A 128 -16.65 11.12 1.28
N ALA A 129 -15.90 11.65 2.24
CA ALA A 129 -14.46 11.84 2.09
C ALA A 129 -13.68 10.50 2.06
N GLU A 130 -14.12 9.48 2.81
CA GLU A 130 -13.58 8.11 2.71
C GLU A 130 -13.87 7.51 1.34
N ASP A 131 -15.11 7.60 0.85
CA ASP A 131 -15.51 7.11 -0.47
C ASP A 131 -14.70 7.75 -1.59
N LYS A 132 -14.58 9.07 -1.54
CA LYS A 132 -13.76 9.81 -2.50
C LYS A 132 -12.31 9.37 -2.47
N ALA A 133 -11.74 9.11 -1.29
CA ALA A 133 -10.36 8.66 -1.17
C ALA A 133 -10.14 7.27 -1.79
N VAL A 134 -11.05 6.32 -1.54
CA VAL A 134 -10.99 4.97 -2.12
C VAL A 134 -11.16 5.02 -3.63
N GLU A 135 -12.17 5.75 -4.11
CA GLU A 135 -12.41 5.91 -5.56
C GLU A 135 -11.22 6.57 -6.25
N MET A 136 -10.66 7.64 -5.68
CA MET A 136 -9.47 8.26 -6.26
C MET A 136 -8.29 7.28 -6.35
N ILE A 137 -8.01 6.51 -5.31
CA ILE A 137 -6.92 5.53 -5.38
C ILE A 137 -7.19 4.47 -6.43
N ARG A 138 -8.43 3.96 -6.52
CA ARG A 138 -8.81 3.00 -7.56
C ARG A 138 -8.46 3.49 -8.96
N HIS A 139 -8.62 4.78 -9.24
CA HIS A 139 -8.25 5.38 -10.54
C HIS A 139 -6.73 5.61 -10.70
N LEU A 140 -5.96 5.66 -9.60
CA LEU A 140 -4.53 5.94 -9.60
C LEU A 140 -3.66 4.68 -9.49
N VAL A 141 -4.20 3.55 -9.00
CA VAL A 141 -3.50 2.25 -8.95
C VAL A 141 -2.86 1.87 -10.31
N PRO A 142 -3.51 2.06 -11.47
CA PRO A 142 -2.89 1.79 -12.76
C PRO A 142 -1.55 2.51 -12.97
N GLN A 143 -1.41 3.77 -12.54
CA GLN A 143 -0.12 4.48 -12.66
C GLN A 143 0.99 3.81 -11.84
N LEU A 144 0.66 3.22 -10.69
CA LEU A 144 1.61 2.51 -9.84
C LEU A 144 2.05 1.19 -10.48
N LEU A 145 1.10 0.48 -11.11
CA LEU A 145 1.35 -0.75 -11.86
C LEU A 145 2.18 -0.49 -13.12
N ASP A 146 1.90 0.58 -13.85
CA ASP A 146 2.67 1.01 -15.02
C ASP A 146 4.11 1.34 -14.62
N TYR A 147 4.28 2.10 -13.52
CA TYR A 147 5.60 2.40 -12.97
C TYR A 147 6.36 1.13 -12.61
N LEU A 148 5.74 0.16 -11.93
CA LEU A 148 6.37 -1.14 -11.65
C LEU A 148 6.74 -1.87 -12.94
N SER A 149 5.91 -1.80 -13.98
CA SER A 149 6.12 -2.47 -15.26
C SER A 149 7.21 -1.84 -16.14
N GLY A 150 7.73 -0.66 -15.77
CA GLY A 150 8.85 -0.02 -16.49
C GLY A 150 8.57 1.40 -16.97
N ALA A 151 7.33 1.88 -16.89
CA ALA A 151 7.00 3.24 -17.28
C ALA A 151 7.67 4.27 -16.35
N PRO A 152 7.92 5.50 -16.82
CA PRO A 152 8.27 6.62 -15.97
C PRO A 152 7.21 6.85 -14.87
N PRO A 153 7.58 7.43 -13.71
CA PRO A 153 6.61 7.73 -12.65
C PRO A 153 5.54 8.72 -13.14
N GLY A 154 4.26 8.33 -13.02
CA GLY A 154 3.13 9.24 -13.26
C GLY A 154 3.04 10.36 -12.21
N PRO A 155 2.17 11.37 -12.42
CA PRO A 155 2.04 12.54 -11.53
C PRO A 155 1.59 12.21 -10.10
N ASN A 156 1.09 10.98 -9.87
CA ASN A 156 0.66 10.48 -8.56
C ASN A 156 1.62 9.46 -7.96
N ILE A 157 2.78 9.27 -8.57
CA ILE A 157 3.81 8.33 -8.13
C ILE A 157 4.98 9.13 -7.57
N ARG A 158 5.19 9.06 -6.25
CA ARG A 158 6.34 9.71 -5.60
C ARG A 158 7.42 8.67 -5.36
N ILE A 159 8.53 8.82 -6.08
CA ILE A 159 9.73 8.01 -5.86
C ILE A 159 10.39 8.46 -4.56
N TRP A 160 10.73 7.49 -3.71
CA TRP A 160 11.56 7.74 -2.54
C TRP A 160 13.01 7.37 -2.89
N PRO A 161 13.98 8.24 -2.54
CA PRO A 161 15.38 7.93 -2.80
C PRO A 161 15.73 6.60 -2.12
N GLU A 162 16.57 5.82 -2.79
CA GLU A 162 17.12 4.60 -2.24
C GLU A 162 17.73 4.89 -0.87
N LYS A 163 17.12 4.37 0.18
CA LYS A 163 17.82 4.15 1.44
C LYS A 163 18.35 2.73 1.39
N SER A 164 19.60 2.56 1.76
CA SER A 164 20.13 1.20 1.92
C SER A 164 19.34 0.51 3.04
N VAL A 165 19.01 -0.78 2.86
CA VAL A 165 18.33 -1.58 3.91
C VAL A 165 19.11 -1.54 5.26
N ALA A 166 20.42 -1.32 5.19
CA ALA A 166 21.30 -1.15 6.34
C ALA A 166 21.03 0.13 7.17
N GLU A 167 20.65 1.23 6.53
CA GLU A 167 20.34 2.49 7.24
C GLU A 167 19.00 2.44 7.99
N GLU A 168 18.11 1.53 7.59
CA GLU A 168 16.76 1.44 8.14
C GLU A 168 16.62 0.35 9.22
N THR A 169 17.48 -0.68 9.19
CA THR A 169 17.58 -1.70 10.24
C THR A 169 18.44 -1.29 11.44
N ALA A 170 19.15 -0.16 11.36
CA ALA A 170 19.96 0.39 12.44
C ALA A 170 19.18 1.30 13.42
N ARG A 171 17.85 1.36 13.32
CA ARG A 171 16.94 2.13 14.20
C ARG A 171 15.93 1.21 14.88
#